data_AF-A0A668ARR8-F1
#
_entry.id   AF-A0A668ARR8-F1
#
_cell.length_a   1.000
_cell.length_b   1.000
_cell.length_c   1.000
_cell.angle_alpha   90.00
_cell.angle_beta   90.00
_cell.angle_gamma   90.00
#
_symmetry.space_group_name_H-M   'P 1'
#
loop_
_entity.id
_entity.type
_entity.pdbx_description
1 polymer ?
#
loop_
_entity_poly.entity_id
_entity_poly.type
_entity_poly.pdbx_seq_one_letter_code
_entity_poly.pdbx_strand_id
1 'polypeptide(L)'
;MCSQVDTFREQITSEAEHLVASFFPQKLLELDSFLKVRGLHSHLLIPRIEDGNNFGVSIQEETVAELRTVEGEAASYLDQISRYYITRAKLVSKIAKYPHVEDYRRTVSEIDEKEYISLKIIVSELRNQYVTLHDMILKNIEKIKKPRSSNSDALY
;
A
#
# COMPACT_ATOMS: atom_id res chain seq x y z
N MET A 1 15.05 31.90 -6.18
CA MET A 1 14.85 30.57 -6.80
C MET A 1 14.75 29.42 -5.78
N CYS A 2 15.21 29.56 -4.53
CA CYS A 2 15.09 28.49 -3.51
C CYS A 2 13.68 28.35 -2.89
N SER A 3 13.02 29.44 -2.49
CA SER A 3 11.80 29.33 -1.66
C SER A 3 10.60 28.66 -2.34
N GLN A 4 10.36 28.92 -3.63
CA GLN A 4 9.24 28.29 -4.35
C GLN A 4 9.45 26.79 -4.57
N VAL A 5 10.71 26.35 -4.74
CA VAL A 5 11.04 24.93 -4.87
C VAL A 5 10.91 24.24 -3.51
N ASP A 6 11.36 24.88 -2.43
CA ASP A 6 11.25 24.33 -1.08
C ASP A 6 9.78 24.24 -0.61
N THR A 7 8.98 25.28 -0.85
CA THR A 7 7.53 25.25 -0.57
C THR A 7 6.79 24.20 -1.41
N PHE A 8 7.15 24.06 -2.69
CA PHE A 8 6.58 23.03 -3.55
C PHE A 8 6.98 21.62 -3.11
N ARG A 9 8.23 21.44 -2.66
CA ARG A 9 8.71 20.17 -2.07
C ARG A 9 7.95 19.85 -0.78
N GLU A 10 7.79 20.80 0.13
CA GLU A 10 7.03 20.60 1.37
C GLU A 10 5.56 20.26 1.12
N GLN A 11 4.91 20.92 0.16
CA GLN A 11 3.52 20.61 -0.22
C GLN A 11 3.39 19.20 -0.81
N ILE A 12 4.25 18.83 -1.77
CA ILE A 12 4.20 17.50 -2.38
C ILE A 12 4.56 16.42 -1.36
N THR A 13 5.54 16.66 -0.49
CA THR A 13 5.90 15.71 0.58
C THR A 13 4.73 15.54 1.54
N SER A 14 4.08 16.63 1.98
CA SER A 14 2.92 16.55 2.86
C SER A 14 1.73 15.84 2.22
N GLU A 15 1.48 16.07 0.93
CA GLU A 15 0.40 15.41 0.18
C GLU A 15 0.70 13.93 -0.06
N ALA A 16 1.94 13.58 -0.40
CA ALA A 16 2.40 12.21 -0.53
C ALA A 16 2.31 11.47 0.81
N GLU A 17 2.76 12.09 1.91
CA GLU A 17 2.63 11.53 3.25
C GLU A 17 1.16 11.32 3.64
N HIS A 18 0.28 12.30 3.36
CA HIS A 18 -1.15 12.14 3.62
C HIS A 18 -1.75 10.98 2.79
N LEU A 19 -1.38 10.87 1.53
CA LEU A 19 -1.83 9.78 0.66
C LEU A 19 -1.36 8.42 1.19
N VAL A 20 -0.08 8.29 1.56
CA VAL A 20 0.54 7.04 2.00
C VAL A 20 0.13 6.65 3.43
N ALA A 21 0.02 7.62 4.35
CA ALA A 21 -0.24 7.36 5.76
C ALA A 21 -1.71 7.36 6.13
N SER A 22 -2.56 8.00 5.32
CA SER A 22 -4.00 8.14 5.62
C SER A 22 -4.86 7.60 4.50
N PHE A 23 -4.82 8.21 3.31
CA PHE A 23 -5.81 7.94 2.26
C PHE A 23 -5.76 6.49 1.74
N PHE A 24 -4.60 6.01 1.30
CA PHE A 24 -4.47 4.66 0.75
C PHE A 24 -4.68 3.58 1.81
N PRO A 25 -4.11 3.67 3.03
CA PRO A 25 -4.45 2.74 4.11
C PRO A 25 -5.94 2.74 4.44
N GLN A 26 -6.61 3.88 4.47
CA GLN A 26 -8.07 3.94 4.69
C GLN A 26 -8.84 3.26 3.56
N LYS A 27 -8.44 3.45 2.29
CA LYS A 27 -9.07 2.75 1.16
C LYS A 27 -8.80 1.25 1.15
N LEU A 28 -7.61 0.83 1.57
CA LEU A 28 -7.29 -0.58 1.78
C LEU A 28 -8.11 -1.16 2.93
N LEU A 29 -8.27 -0.45 4.05
CA LEU A 29 -9.12 -0.85 5.16
C LEU A 29 -10.61 -0.86 4.78
N GLU A 30 -11.07 0.05 3.92
CA GLU A 30 -12.43 0.01 3.37
C GLU A 30 -12.63 -1.25 2.50
N LEU A 31 -11.65 -1.59 1.65
CA LEU A 31 -11.67 -2.82 0.85
C LEU A 31 -11.59 -4.09 1.72
N ASP A 32 -10.67 -4.13 2.69
CA ASP A 32 -10.53 -5.23 3.64
C ASP A 32 -11.77 -5.36 4.54
N SER A 33 -12.36 -4.25 5.00
CA SER A 33 -13.64 -4.23 5.71
C SER A 33 -14.78 -4.74 4.84
N PHE A 34 -14.85 -4.31 3.57
CA PHE A 34 -15.84 -4.80 2.62
C PHE A 34 -15.77 -6.32 2.41
N LEU A 35 -14.56 -6.89 2.48
CA LEU A 35 -14.34 -8.33 2.41
C LEU A 35 -14.61 -9.03 3.77
N LYS A 36 -14.23 -8.41 4.89
CA LYS A 36 -14.50 -8.87 6.27
C LYS A 36 -15.99 -8.95 6.59
N VAL A 37 -16.77 -7.90 6.31
CA VAL A 37 -18.22 -7.83 6.54
C VAL A 37 -18.98 -8.91 5.76
N ARG A 38 -18.39 -9.43 4.67
CA ARG A 38 -18.98 -10.47 3.83
C ARG A 38 -18.45 -11.88 4.14
N GLY A 39 -17.75 -12.07 5.26
CA GLY A 39 -17.31 -13.37 5.76
C GLY A 39 -16.01 -13.92 5.16
N LEU A 40 -15.30 -13.16 4.31
CA LEU A 40 -14.07 -13.64 3.67
C LEU A 40 -12.88 -13.76 4.65
N HIS A 41 -12.82 -12.91 5.67
CA HIS A 41 -11.68 -12.87 6.60
C HIS A 41 -11.86 -13.78 7.82
N SER A 42 -13.11 -14.08 8.20
CA SER A 42 -13.43 -14.99 9.31
C SER A 42 -13.48 -16.46 8.89
N HIS A 43 -13.44 -16.76 7.58
CA HIS A 43 -13.24 -18.11 7.07
C HIS A 43 -11.78 -18.39 6.74
N LEU A 44 -10.91 -18.11 7.72
CA LEU A 44 -9.75 -18.96 8.00
C LEU A 44 -10.18 -20.34 8.55
N LEU A 45 -11.26 -20.88 8.00
CA LEU A 45 -11.62 -22.27 8.03
C LEU A 45 -11.52 -22.67 6.58
N ILE A 46 -10.42 -23.37 6.27
CA ILE A 46 -10.33 -24.35 5.19
C ILE A 46 -11.77 -24.75 4.87
N PRO A 47 -12.33 -24.40 3.69
CA PRO A 47 -13.64 -24.90 3.30
C PRO A 47 -13.58 -26.40 3.58
N ARG A 48 -14.62 -27.04 4.16
CA ARG A 48 -14.66 -28.51 4.14
C ARG A 48 -14.21 -28.91 2.75
N ILE A 49 -13.09 -29.66 2.67
CA ILE A 49 -12.53 -30.06 1.39
C ILE A 49 -13.69 -30.81 0.73
N GLU A 50 -14.31 -30.13 -0.22
CA GLU A 50 -15.46 -30.62 -0.95
C GLU A 50 -14.91 -30.99 -2.31
N ASP A 51 -15.20 -32.21 -2.72
CA ASP A 51 -14.76 -32.74 -4.00
C ASP A 51 -15.53 -32.00 -5.11
N GLY A 52 -14.89 -30.98 -5.68
CA GLY A 52 -15.40 -30.22 -6.83
C GLY A 52 -15.83 -28.77 -6.55
N ASN A 53 -16.00 -28.01 -7.63
CA ASN A 53 -16.43 -26.60 -7.64
C ASN A 53 -15.53 -25.61 -6.87
N ASN A 54 -14.21 -25.83 -6.87
CA ASN A 54 -13.23 -24.99 -6.15
C ASN A 54 -12.71 -23.78 -6.95
N PHE A 55 -13.16 -23.58 -8.20
CA PHE A 55 -12.68 -22.47 -9.04
C PHE A 55 -13.00 -21.08 -8.48
N GLY A 56 -14.21 -20.87 -7.93
CA GLY A 56 -14.52 -19.58 -7.30
C GLY A 56 -13.78 -19.38 -5.98
N VAL A 57 -13.42 -20.47 -5.29
CA VAL A 57 -12.59 -20.43 -4.08
C VAL A 57 -11.15 -20.01 -4.44
N SER A 58 -10.56 -20.56 -5.50
CA SER A 58 -9.21 -20.16 -5.92
C SER A 58 -9.13 -18.69 -6.33
N ILE A 59 -10.17 -18.16 -6.98
CA ILE A 59 -10.27 -16.72 -7.32
C ILE A 59 -10.29 -15.85 -6.05
N GLN A 60 -11.02 -16.28 -5.01
CA GLN A 60 -11.04 -15.57 -3.74
C GLN A 60 -9.67 -15.61 -3.05
N GLU A 61 -9.04 -16.79 -3.01
CA GLU A 61 -7.72 -16.96 -2.40
C GLU A 61 -6.67 -16.07 -3.10
N GLU A 62 -6.67 -16.03 -4.42
CA GLU A 62 -5.82 -15.15 -5.22
C GLU A 62 -6.07 -13.67 -4.91
N THR A 63 -7.35 -13.26 -4.85
CA THR A 63 -7.73 -11.88 -4.52
C THR A 63 -7.25 -11.48 -3.13
N VAL A 64 -7.39 -12.36 -2.14
CA VAL A 64 -6.94 -12.13 -0.75
C VAL A 64 -5.42 -12.12 -0.65
N ALA A 65 -4.74 -12.99 -1.39
CA ALA A 65 -3.28 -13.02 -1.43
C ALA A 65 -2.71 -11.70 -1.96
N GLU A 66 -3.26 -11.19 -3.06
CA GLU A 66 -2.84 -9.92 -3.64
C GLU A 66 -3.09 -8.74 -2.68
N LEU A 67 -4.24 -8.70 -2.00
CA LEU A 67 -4.52 -7.68 -0.98
C LEU A 67 -3.49 -7.68 0.15
N ARG A 68 -3.10 -8.86 0.62
CA ARG A 68 -2.06 -8.99 1.66
C ARG A 68 -0.68 -8.55 1.16
N THR A 69 -0.36 -8.82 -0.09
CA THR A 69 0.88 -8.32 -0.72
C THR A 69 0.89 -6.80 -0.70
N VAL A 70 -0.18 -6.15 -1.19
CA VAL A 70 -0.29 -4.69 -1.23
C VAL A 70 -0.27 -4.07 0.19
N GLU A 71 -0.91 -4.70 1.17
CA GLU A 71 -0.85 -4.27 2.57
C GLU A 71 0.58 -4.33 3.12
N GLY A 72 1.32 -5.41 2.84
CA GLY A 72 2.71 -5.56 3.25
C GLY A 72 3.63 -4.52 2.61
N GLU A 73 3.44 -4.24 1.31
CA GLU A 73 4.16 -3.19 0.59
C GLU A 73 3.87 -1.81 1.17
N ALA A 74 2.59 -1.49 1.45
CA ALA A 74 2.20 -0.23 2.09
C ALA A 74 2.85 -0.04 3.46
N ALA A 75 2.91 -1.09 4.29
CA ALA A 75 3.60 -1.04 5.58
C ALA A 75 5.11 -0.77 5.41
N SER A 76 5.74 -1.34 4.38
CA SER A 76 7.16 -1.11 4.08
C SER A 76 7.46 0.34 3.68
N TYR A 77 6.54 1.01 2.99
CA TYR A 77 6.65 2.42 2.62
C TYR A 77 6.59 3.33 3.85
N LEU A 78 5.70 3.05 4.81
CA LEU A 78 5.61 3.81 6.08
C LEU A 78 6.90 3.71 6.90
N ASP A 79 7.49 2.52 6.94
CA ASP A 79 8.77 2.27 7.60
C ASP A 79 9.93 2.99 6.88
N GLN A 80 9.89 3.07 5.54
CA GLN A 80 10.84 3.88 4.77
C GLN A 80 10.76 5.37 5.12
N ILE A 81 9.55 5.95 5.16
CA ILE A 81 9.35 7.37 5.54
C ILE A 81 9.92 7.63 6.93
N SER A 82 9.64 6.74 7.89
CA SER A 82 10.15 6.84 9.26
C SER A 82 11.69 6.80 9.30
N ARG A 83 12.32 5.93 8.49
CA ARG A 83 13.77 5.84 8.37
C ARG A 83 14.41 7.11 7.78
N TYR A 84 13.76 7.77 6.83
CA TYR A 84 14.25 9.03 6.28
C TYR A 84 14.40 10.07 7.39
N TYR A 85 13.36 10.29 8.20
CA TYR A 85 13.39 11.25 9.31
C TYR A 85 14.49 10.94 10.32
N ILE A 86 14.64 9.68 10.72
CA ILE A 86 15.69 9.24 11.65
C ILE A 86 17.08 9.50 11.05
N THR A 87 17.29 9.16 9.79
CA THR A 87 18.58 9.33 9.10
C THR A 87 18.93 10.81 8.95
N ARG A 88 17.97 11.62 8.52
CA ARG A 88 18.12 13.07 8.39
C ARG A 88 18.45 13.72 9.73
N ALA A 89 17.74 13.36 10.81
CA ALA A 89 18.01 13.89 12.15
C ALA A 89 19.45 13.57 12.63
N LYS A 90 19.95 12.37 12.34
CA LYS A 90 21.33 11.97 12.64
C LYS A 90 22.34 12.82 11.85
N LEU A 91 22.10 13.08 10.57
CA LEU A 91 22.97 13.91 9.73
C LEU A 91 22.97 15.38 10.19
N VAL A 92 21.80 15.94 10.48
CA VAL A 92 21.70 17.31 11.03
C VAL A 92 22.48 17.44 12.35
N SER A 93 22.40 16.43 13.21
CA SER A 93 23.19 16.37 14.44
C SER A 93 24.70 16.32 14.17
N LYS A 94 25.15 15.71 13.07
CA LYS A 94 26.55 15.70 12.65
C LYS A 94 27.00 17.05 12.11
N ILE A 95 26.16 17.76 11.36
CA ILE A 95 26.45 19.13 10.89
C ILE A 95 26.68 20.06 12.10
N ALA A 96 25.82 19.97 13.11
CA ALA A 96 25.97 20.77 14.33
C ALA A 96 27.29 20.48 15.09
N LYS A 97 27.73 19.22 15.10
CA LYS A 97 28.97 18.78 15.77
C LYS A 97 30.24 19.07 14.96
N TYR A 98 30.15 19.02 13.64
CA TYR A 98 31.29 19.12 12.71
C TYR A 98 30.97 20.14 11.60
N PRO A 99 30.84 21.43 11.92
CA PRO A 99 30.34 22.44 10.97
C PRO A 99 31.26 22.72 9.79
N HIS A 100 32.53 22.28 9.86
CA HIS A 100 33.55 22.41 8.82
C HIS A 100 33.56 21.23 7.83
N VAL A 101 32.84 20.14 8.12
CA VAL A 101 32.73 18.99 7.22
C VAL A 101 31.52 19.19 6.33
N GLU A 102 31.75 19.78 5.16
CA GLU A 102 30.70 20.14 4.21
C GLU A 102 29.95 18.94 3.61
N ASP A 103 30.59 17.75 3.59
CA ASP A 103 29.96 16.52 3.15
C ASP A 103 28.66 16.21 3.90
N TYR A 104 28.58 16.52 5.21
CA TYR A 104 27.34 16.30 5.96
C TYR A 104 26.18 17.16 5.45
N ARG A 105 26.44 18.42 5.05
CA ARG A 105 25.41 19.28 4.46
C ARG A 105 25.00 18.77 3.09
N ARG A 106 25.97 18.38 2.27
CA ARG A 106 25.73 17.80 0.95
C ARG A 106 24.90 16.52 1.04
N THR A 107 25.24 15.60 1.95
CA THR A 107 24.48 14.36 2.12
C THR A 107 23.04 14.62 2.54
N VAL A 108 22.77 15.63 3.38
CA VAL A 108 21.37 16.02 3.69
C VAL A 108 20.62 16.41 2.41
N SER A 109 21.20 17.27 1.57
CA SER A 109 20.59 17.65 0.29
C SER A 109 20.32 16.44 -0.61
N GLU A 110 21.28 15.52 -0.70
CA GLU A 110 21.17 14.30 -1.52
C GLU A 110 20.08 13.35 -1.00
N ILE A 111 19.97 13.13 0.31
CA ILE A 111 18.89 12.28 0.86
C ILE A 111 17.52 12.95 0.74
N ASP A 112 17.44 14.28 0.86
CA ASP A 112 16.18 15.03 0.72
C ASP A 112 15.69 14.98 -0.74
N GLU A 113 16.60 14.99 -1.73
CA GLU A 113 16.26 14.83 -3.15
C GLU A 113 15.86 13.39 -3.48
N LYS A 114 16.62 12.42 -2.98
CA LYS A 114 16.28 10.99 -3.10
C LYS A 114 14.90 10.71 -2.52
N GLU A 115 14.59 11.23 -1.34
CA GLU A 115 13.30 10.98 -0.67
C GLU A 115 12.14 11.56 -1.48
N TYR A 116 12.29 12.76 -2.04
CA TYR A 116 11.28 13.35 -2.91
C TYR A 116 10.98 12.45 -4.13
N ILE A 117 12.01 11.94 -4.80
CA ILE A 117 11.83 11.01 -5.93
C ILE A 117 11.16 9.72 -5.45
N SER A 118 11.59 9.18 -4.31
CA SER A 118 11.03 7.94 -3.76
C SER A 118 9.55 8.07 -3.42
N LEU A 119 9.14 9.18 -2.78
CA LEU A 119 7.73 9.42 -2.45
C LEU A 119 6.85 9.49 -3.70
N LYS A 120 7.34 10.10 -4.79
CA LYS A 120 6.61 10.13 -6.07
C LYS A 120 6.43 8.74 -6.69
N ILE A 121 7.44 7.88 -6.55
CA ILE A 121 7.37 6.48 -7.00
C ILE A 121 6.34 5.72 -6.16
N ILE A 122 6.45 5.82 -4.82
CA ILE A 122 5.53 5.16 -3.88
C ILE A 122 4.06 5.55 -4.16
N VAL A 123 3.77 6.83 -4.36
CA VAL A 123 2.41 7.28 -4.71
C VAL A 123 1.93 6.68 -6.02
N SER A 124 2.82 6.57 -7.02
CA SER A 124 2.49 5.97 -8.31
C SER A 124 2.23 4.45 -8.18
N GLU A 125 3.01 3.76 -7.36
CA GLU A 125 2.85 2.33 -7.07
C GLU A 125 1.54 2.06 -6.33
N LEU A 126 1.25 2.80 -5.26
CA LEU A 126 -0.01 2.68 -4.51
C LEU A 126 -1.24 2.93 -5.39
N ARG A 127 -1.20 3.95 -6.25
CA ARG A 127 -2.27 4.20 -7.23
C ARG A 127 -2.45 3.01 -8.16
N ASN A 128 -1.36 2.48 -8.70
CA ASN A 128 -1.41 1.37 -9.65
C ASN A 128 -1.93 0.09 -8.96
N GLN A 129 -1.43 -0.23 -7.77
CA GLN A 129 -1.90 -1.35 -6.94
C GLN A 129 -3.41 -1.24 -6.65
N TYR A 130 -3.89 -0.05 -6.26
CA TYR A 130 -5.32 0.17 -6.03
C TYR A 130 -6.15 -0.07 -7.31
N VAL A 131 -5.71 0.44 -8.46
CA VAL A 131 -6.41 0.24 -9.74
C VAL A 131 -6.44 -1.24 -10.11
N THR A 132 -5.32 -1.96 -9.98
CA THR A 132 -5.23 -3.40 -10.26
C THR A 132 -6.12 -4.21 -9.32
N LEU A 133 -6.07 -3.95 -8.02
CA LEU A 133 -6.95 -4.59 -7.03
C LEU A 133 -8.42 -4.35 -7.34
N HIS A 134 -8.78 -3.10 -7.65
CA HIS A 134 -10.14 -2.73 -7.98
C HIS A 134 -10.64 -3.43 -9.25
N ASP A 135 -9.83 -3.46 -10.32
CA ASP A 135 -10.15 -4.17 -11.56
C ASP A 135 -10.32 -5.69 -11.34
N MET A 136 -9.38 -6.31 -10.62
CA MET A 136 -9.44 -7.73 -10.25
C MET A 136 -10.71 -8.07 -9.46
N ILE A 137 -11.04 -7.26 -8.45
CA ILE A 137 -12.25 -7.45 -7.63
C ILE A 137 -13.51 -7.28 -8.48
N LEU A 138 -13.58 -6.25 -9.31
CA LEU A 138 -14.77 -5.99 -10.13
C LEU A 138 -15.03 -7.10 -11.16
N LYS A 139 -13.99 -7.57 -11.84
CA LYS A 139 -14.10 -8.67 -12.82
C LYS A 139 -14.59 -9.98 -12.18
N ASN A 140 -14.19 -10.21 -10.93
CA ASN A 140 -14.47 -11.45 -10.23
C ASN A 140 -15.57 -11.34 -9.17
N ILE A 141 -16.29 -10.22 -9.12
CA ILE A 141 -17.16 -9.87 -8.00
C ILE A 141 -18.23 -10.92 -7.67
N GLU A 142 -18.78 -11.58 -8.69
CA GLU A 142 -19.80 -12.62 -8.49
C GLU A 142 -19.20 -13.91 -7.92
N LYS A 143 -18.00 -14.30 -8.37
CA LYS A 143 -17.26 -15.45 -7.83
C LYS A 143 -16.71 -15.15 -6.43
N ILE A 144 -16.32 -13.91 -6.17
CA ILE A 144 -15.90 -13.46 -4.84
C ILE A 144 -17.09 -13.43 -3.87
N LYS A 145 -18.30 -13.09 -4.32
CA LYS A 145 -19.50 -13.15 -3.47
C LYS A 145 -20.02 -14.57 -3.26
N LYS A 146 -19.97 -15.40 -4.31
CA LYS A 146 -20.51 -16.77 -4.34
C LYS A 146 -19.48 -17.69 -4.99
N PRO A 147 -18.47 -18.15 -4.24
CA PRO A 147 -17.38 -18.95 -4.79
C PRO A 147 -17.82 -20.34 -5.25
N ARG A 148 -18.92 -20.84 -4.66
CA ARG A 148 -19.58 -22.08 -5.05
C ARG A 148 -20.96 -21.76 -5.61
N SER A 149 -21.25 -22.24 -6.81
CA SER A 149 -22.62 -22.27 -7.36
C SER A 149 -23.37 -23.46 -6.78
N SER A 150 -24.58 -23.25 -6.28
CA SER A 150 -25.48 -24.32 -5.89
C SER A 150 -25.94 -25.07 -7.14
N ASN A 151 -25.65 -26.37 -7.26
CA ASN A 151 -26.17 -27.21 -8.36
C ASN A 151 -27.70 -27.41 -8.32
N SER A 152 -28.41 -26.74 -7.43
CA SER A 152 -29.88 -26.83 -7.28
C SER A 152 -30.65 -26.19 -8.45
N ASP A 153 -30.01 -25.35 -9.27
CA ASP A 153 -30.69 -24.68 -10.40
C ASP A 153 -30.61 -25.48 -11.72
N ALA A 154 -29.97 -26.66 -11.71
CA ALA A 154 -29.89 -27.54 -12.89
C ALA A 154 -31.00 -28.63 -12.94
N LEU A 155 -31.96 -28.58 -12.01
CA LEU A 155 -33.06 -29.55 -11.90
C LEU A 155 -34.41 -28.84 -11.82
N TYR A 156 -34.77 -28.03 -12.82
CA TYR A 156 -36.17 -27.75 -13.18
C TYR A 156 -36.29 -27.30 -14.64
#